data_AF-A0A176RW52-F1
#
_entry.id   AF-A0A176RW52-F1
#
_cell.length_a   1.000
_cell.length_b   1.000
_cell.length_c   1.000
_cell.angle_alpha   90.00
_cell.angle_beta   90.00
_cell.angle_gamma   90.00
#
_symmetry.space_group_name_H-M   'P 1'
#
loop_
_entity.id
_entity.type
_entity.pdbx_description
1 polymer ?
#
loop_
_entity_poly.entity_id
_entity_poly.type
_entity_poly.pdbx_seq_one_letter_code
_entity_poly.pdbx_strand_id
1 'polypeptide(L)'
;MFIDGTERPTQRASDYNLQKDYYSGKKKRHTLKNLTFSNSCHKILVLSNTQPGKNHDYTLFKELNPQIPSNVMNWVDLGFQGIETDFPSLEVIIPKKKPRGKELTSGGDCEFLIQYNILKYEKKS
;
A
#
# COMPACT_ATOMS: atom_id res chain seq x y z
N MET A 1 4.27 11.36 -1.82
CA MET A 1 4.80 10.17 -1.14
C MET A 1 4.01 8.95 -1.59
N PHE A 2 4.67 7.82 -1.84
CA PHE A 2 4.02 6.55 -2.18
C PHE A 2 4.13 5.62 -1.00
N ILE A 3 3.00 5.07 -0.57
CA ILE A 3 2.94 4.10 0.53
C ILE A 3 2.54 2.75 -0.07
N ASP A 4 3.39 1.76 0.11
CA ASP A 4 3.17 0.42 -0.45
C ASP A 4 3.61 -0.68 0.51
N GLY A 5 2.88 -1.79 0.47
CA GLY A 5 3.15 -3.00 1.24
C GLY A 5 4.08 -3.94 0.49
N THR A 6 5.21 -4.28 1.09
CA THR A 6 6.15 -5.26 0.53
C THR A 6 6.03 -6.58 1.28
N GLU A 7 6.00 -7.71 0.56
CA GLU A 7 5.98 -9.05 1.16
C GLU A 7 7.18 -9.87 0.67
N ARG A 8 7.89 -10.50 1.61
CA ARG A 8 9.01 -11.42 1.33
C ARG A 8 8.72 -12.81 1.89
N PRO A 9 9.07 -13.90 1.17
CA PRO A 9 8.91 -15.25 1.69
C PRO A 9 9.81 -15.48 2.91
N THR A 10 9.35 -16.34 3.82
CA THR A 10 10.15 -16.82 4.95
C THR A 10 10.04 -18.34 5.06
N GLN A 11 10.97 -18.96 5.79
CA GLN A 11 10.91 -20.38 6.06
C GLN A 11 9.69 -20.71 6.91
N ARG A 12 9.04 -21.84 6.63
CA ARG A 12 7.95 -22.36 7.43
C ARG A 12 8.48 -22.76 8.81
N ALA A 13 7.94 -22.18 9.86
CA ALA A 13 8.20 -22.61 11.23
C ALA A 13 7.64 -24.02 11.49
N SER A 14 8.28 -24.77 12.39
CA SER A 14 7.77 -26.06 12.88
C SER A 14 6.58 -25.90 13.82
N ASP A 15 6.56 -24.82 14.60
CA ASP A 15 5.44 -24.47 15.48
C ASP A 15 4.18 -24.13 14.67
N TYR A 16 3.08 -24.78 15.02
CA TYR A 16 1.81 -24.65 14.29
C TYR A 16 1.16 -23.27 14.42
N ASN A 17 1.27 -22.62 15.57
CA ASN A 17 0.68 -21.29 15.79
C ASN A 17 1.44 -20.26 14.96
N LEU A 18 2.77 -20.28 15.03
CA LEU A 18 3.63 -19.45 14.17
C LEU A 18 3.39 -19.75 12.69
N GLN A 19 3.19 -21.01 12.32
CA GLN A 19 2.86 -21.34 10.94
C GLN A 19 1.59 -20.60 10.48
N LYS A 20 0.52 -20.66 11.27
CA LYS A 20 -0.76 -20.05 10.95
C LYS A 20 -0.68 -18.53 10.85
N ASP A 21 0.12 -17.90 11.72
CA ASP A 21 0.24 -16.44 11.77
C ASP A 21 0.96 -15.87 10.55
N TYR A 22 2.00 -16.57 10.09
CA TYR A 22 2.84 -16.10 8.98
C TYR A 22 2.33 -16.55 7.61
N TYR A 23 1.32 -17.42 7.54
CA TYR A 23 0.77 -17.88 6.26
C TYR A 23 -0.06 -16.79 5.57
N SER A 24 0.41 -16.32 4.41
CA SER A 24 -0.32 -15.38 3.55
C SER A 24 -1.19 -16.14 2.56
N GLY A 25 -2.51 -16.02 2.70
CA GLY A 25 -3.48 -16.64 1.78
C GLY A 25 -3.36 -16.12 0.34
N LYS A 26 -3.04 -14.83 0.16
CA LYS A 26 -2.86 -14.19 -1.16
C LYS A 26 -1.63 -14.74 -1.89
N LYS A 27 -0.52 -14.97 -1.17
CA LYS A 27 0.73 -15.49 -1.74
C LYS A 27 0.82 -17.02 -1.70
N LYS A 28 -0.07 -17.70 -0.96
CA LYS A 28 -0.08 -19.15 -0.70
C LYS A 28 1.23 -19.68 -0.12
N ARG A 29 1.87 -18.90 0.77
CA ARG A 29 3.13 -19.25 1.45
C ARG A 29 3.33 -18.40 2.70
N HIS A 30 4.30 -18.78 3.54
CA HIS A 30 4.67 -17.99 4.71
C HIS A 30 5.45 -16.75 4.27
N THR A 31 4.98 -15.57 4.69
CA THR A 31 5.59 -14.31 4.31
C THR A 31 5.74 -13.39 5.51
N LEU A 32 6.75 -12.53 5.39
CA LEU A 32 6.94 -11.35 6.21
C LEU A 32 6.55 -10.14 5.39
N LYS A 33 6.07 -9.10 6.06
CA LYS A 33 5.60 -7.88 5.44
C LYS A 33 6.21 -6.67 6.12
N ASN A 34 6.49 -5.66 5.31
CA ASN A 34 6.87 -4.33 5.75
C ASN A 34 6.11 -3.31 4.92
N LEU A 35 5.67 -2.23 5.56
CA LEU A 35 5.13 -1.06 4.89
C LEU A 35 6.28 -0.11 4.55
N THR A 36 6.29 0.38 3.32
CA THR A 36 7.32 1.28 2.82
C THR A 36 6.73 2.61 2.41
N PHE A 37 7.48 3.68 2.66
CA PHE A 37 7.15 5.03 2.26
C PHE A 37 8.27 5.49 1.36
N SER A 38 7.96 5.88 0.13
CA SER A 38 8.95 6.30 -0.85
C SER A 38 8.60 7.63 -1.48
N ASN A 39 9.61 8.34 -1.97
CA ASN A 39 9.42 9.57 -2.73
C ASN A 39 9.34 9.28 -4.24
N SER A 40 9.09 10.32 -5.03
CA SER A 40 9.05 10.25 -6.50
C SER A 40 10.40 9.88 -7.13
N CYS A 41 11.50 10.02 -6.40
CA CYS A 41 12.84 9.60 -6.83
C CYS A 41 13.17 8.14 -6.45
N HIS A 42 12.16 7.32 -6.13
CA HIS A 42 12.31 5.91 -5.74
C HIS A 42 13.17 5.65 -4.48
N LYS A 43 13.40 6.67 -3.65
CA LYS A 43 14.09 6.49 -2.36
C LYS A 43 13.09 6.05 -1.30
N ILE A 44 13.44 5.00 -0.57
CA ILE A 44 12.69 4.57 0.62
C ILE A 44 13.06 5.52 1.76
N LEU A 45 12.04 6.23 2.27
CA LEU A 45 12.16 7.16 3.38
C LEU A 45 11.85 6.49 4.72
N VAL A 46 10.88 5.57 4.71
CA VAL A 46 10.45 4.84 5.91
C VAL A 46 10.24 3.37 5.56
N LEU A 47 10.66 2.50 6.47
CA LEU A 47 10.37 1.07 6.48
C LEU A 47 9.78 0.72 7.84
N SER A 48 8.56 0.17 7.87
CA SER A 48 7.93 -0.24 9.12
C SER A 48 8.66 -1.43 9.74
N ASN A 49 8.31 -1.75 10.99
CA ASN A 49 8.67 -3.03 11.60
C ASN A 49 8.19 -4.21 10.74
N THR A 50 8.94 -5.30 10.77
CA THR A 50 8.57 -6.54 10.08
C THR A 50 7.42 -7.22 10.81
N GLN A 51 6.37 -7.56 10.08
CA GLN A 51 5.15 -8.17 10.59
C GLN A 51 4.77 -9.41 9.78
N PRO A 52 3.90 -10.30 10.29
CA PRO A 52 3.38 -11.42 9.51
C PRO A 52 2.66 -10.96 8.25
N GLY A 53 2.91 -11.60 7.11
CA GLY A 53 2.39 -11.14 5.82
C GLY A 53 0.88 -11.27 5.62
N LYS A 54 0.21 -12.00 6.52
CA LYS A 54 -1.24 -12.04 6.63
C LYS A 54 -1.86 -10.70 7.05
N ASN A 55 -1.11 -9.87 7.79
CA ASN A 55 -1.61 -8.59 8.29
C ASN A 55 -1.93 -7.65 7.13
N HIS A 56 -3.02 -6.89 7.27
CA HIS A 56 -3.47 -5.96 6.25
C HIS A 56 -2.64 -4.68 6.26
N ASP A 57 -2.34 -4.12 5.09
CA ASP A 57 -1.43 -2.97 4.96
C ASP A 57 -1.97 -1.75 5.71
N TYR A 58 -3.29 -1.52 5.69
CA TYR A 58 -3.90 -0.42 6.42
C TYR A 58 -3.87 -0.59 7.95
N THR A 59 -3.92 -1.83 8.44
CA THR A 59 -3.73 -2.09 9.88
C THR A 59 -2.33 -1.70 10.30
N LEU A 60 -1.32 -2.08 9.52
CA LEU A 60 0.08 -1.71 9.77
C LEU A 60 0.28 -0.19 9.71
N PHE A 61 -0.40 0.50 8.80
CA PHE A 61 -0.37 1.96 8.73
C PHE A 61 -0.94 2.61 9.98
N LYS A 62 -2.08 2.12 10.49
CA LYS A 62 -2.69 2.61 11.73
C LYS A 62 -1.80 2.38 12.95
N GLU A 63 -1.20 1.20 13.04
CA GLU A 63 -0.26 0.86 14.11
C GLU A 63 1.01 1.71 14.06
N LEU A 64 1.52 1.99 12.85
CA LEU A 64 2.68 2.87 12.65
C LEU A 64 2.37 4.32 13.03
N ASN A 65 1.12 4.76 12.86
CA ASN A 65 0.63 6.11 13.13
C ASN A 65 1.61 7.22 12.66
N PRO A 66 1.96 7.22 11.36
CA PRO A 66 3.04 8.07 10.86
C PRO A 66 2.67 9.55 10.93
N GLN A 67 3.59 10.37 11.44
CA GLN A 67 3.45 11.82 11.47
C GLN A 67 3.88 12.39 10.12
N ILE A 68 2.95 12.37 9.16
CA ILE A 68 3.16 12.88 7.80
C ILE A 68 2.71 14.34 7.76
N PRO A 69 3.54 15.28 7.25
CA PRO A 69 3.12 16.66 7.06
C PRO A 69 1.90 16.77 6.15
N SER A 70 0.96 17.64 6.48
CA SER A 70 -0.32 17.79 5.75
C SER A 70 -0.15 18.23 4.30
N ASN A 71 0.95 18.92 3.98
CA ASN A 71 1.29 19.36 2.62
C ASN A 71 1.93 18.26 1.76
N VAL A 72 2.03 17.02 2.26
CA VAL A 72 2.57 15.88 1.50
C VAL A 72 1.43 15.01 1.03
N MET A 73 1.24 14.99 -0.28
CA MET A 73 0.27 14.14 -0.95
C MET A 73 0.67 12.66 -0.91
N ASN A 74 -0.21 11.81 -0.40
CA ASN A 74 0.03 10.38 -0.18
C ASN A 74 -0.69 9.52 -1.21
N TRP A 75 0.06 8.80 -2.04
CA TRP A 75 -0.46 7.87 -3.02
C TRP A 75 -0.49 6.48 -2.41
N VAL A 76 -1.69 5.92 -2.29
CA VAL A 76 -1.94 4.62 -1.67
C VAL A 76 -2.82 3.75 -2.57
N ASP A 77 -2.86 2.45 -2.32
CA ASP A 77 -3.77 1.56 -3.04
C ASP A 77 -5.16 1.48 -2.38
N LEU A 78 -6.07 0.72 -3.00
CA LEU A 78 -7.43 0.53 -2.48
C LEU A 78 -7.48 -0.24 -1.16
N GLY A 79 -6.39 -0.88 -0.74
CA GLY A 79 -6.27 -1.49 0.58
C GLY A 79 -6.28 -0.46 1.70
N PHE A 80 -6.11 0.84 1.42
CA PHE A 80 -6.16 1.91 2.42
C PHE A 80 -7.52 2.60 2.49
N GLN A 81 -8.59 1.93 2.04
CA GLN A 81 -9.94 2.48 2.14
C GLN A 81 -10.29 2.84 3.59
N GLY A 82 -10.73 4.08 3.80
CA GLY A 82 -11.05 4.65 5.13
C GLY A 82 -9.97 5.56 5.70
N ILE A 83 -8.78 5.64 5.08
CA ILE A 83 -7.67 6.50 5.54
C ILE A 83 -8.04 7.98 5.65
N GLU A 84 -8.84 8.51 4.72
CA GLU A 84 -9.30 9.90 4.75
C GLU A 84 -10.23 10.18 5.94
N THR A 85 -10.93 9.16 6.43
CA THR A 85 -11.82 9.25 7.59
C THR A 85 -11.04 9.15 8.90
N ASP A 86 -10.13 8.17 9.00
CA ASP A 86 -9.35 7.93 10.22
C ASP A 86 -8.20 8.96 10.39
N PHE A 87 -7.72 9.55 9.29
CA PHE A 87 -6.62 10.53 9.26
C PHE A 87 -6.99 11.77 8.42
N PRO A 88 -7.92 12.61 8.90
CA PRO A 88 -8.45 13.74 8.12
C PRO A 88 -7.44 14.84 7.81
N SER A 89 -6.29 14.87 8.51
CA SER A 89 -5.20 15.81 8.25
C SER A 89 -4.27 15.39 7.11
N LEU A 90 -4.42 14.17 6.58
CA LEU A 90 -3.59 13.67 5.50
C LEU A 90 -4.23 13.95 4.15
N GLU A 91 -3.46 14.55 3.25
CA GLU A 91 -3.81 14.56 1.83
C GLU A 91 -3.50 13.18 1.22
N VAL A 92 -4.54 12.49 0.76
CA VAL A 92 -4.44 11.13 0.22
C VAL A 92 -5.05 11.07 -1.18
N ILE A 93 -4.44 10.28 -2.05
CA ILE A 93 -4.98 9.89 -3.35
C ILE A 93 -5.11 8.37 -3.37
N ILE A 94 -6.37 7.91 -3.54
CA ILE A 94 -6.70 6.51 -3.77
C ILE A 94 -7.21 6.36 -5.22
N PRO A 95 -6.57 5.53 -6.06
CA PRO A 95 -7.04 5.30 -7.42
C PRO A 95 -8.45 4.70 -7.45
N LYS A 96 -9.35 5.30 -8.23
CA LYS A 96 -10.70 4.74 -8.45
C LYS A 96 -10.66 3.58 -9.44
N LYS A 97 -11.34 2.48 -9.09
CA LYS A 97 -11.61 1.38 -10.03
C LYS A 97 -12.68 1.81 -11.02
N LYS A 98 -12.51 1.38 -12.27
CA LYS A 98 -13.58 1.49 -13.27
C LYS A 98 -14.84 0.75 -12.82
N PRO A 99 -16.05 1.24 -13.16
CA PRO A 99 -17.27 0.50 -12.90
C PRO A 99 -17.27 -0.84 -13.65
N ARG A 100 -17.88 -1.87 -13.07
CA ARG A 100 -17.94 -3.20 -13.68
C ARG A 100 -18.71 -3.13 -15.01
N GLY A 101 -18.07 -3.56 -16.10
CA GLY A 101 -18.68 -3.60 -17.43
C GLY A 101 -18.86 -2.25 -18.12
N LYS A 102 -18.27 -1.17 -17.59
CA LYS A 102 -18.29 0.16 -18.21
C LYS A 102 -16.87 0.71 -18.41
N GLU A 103 -16.77 1.69 -19.28
CA GLU A 103 -15.54 2.48 -19.44
C GLU A 103 -15.35 3.45 -18.28
N LEU A 104 -14.10 3.87 -18.08
CA LEU A 104 -13.80 4.97 -17.17
C LEU A 104 -14.32 6.26 -17.81
N THR A 105 -15.26 6.93 -17.15
CA THR A 105 -15.69 8.26 -17.56
C THR A 105 -14.54 9.25 -17.37
N SER A 106 -14.29 10.08 -18.38
CA SER A 106 -13.14 10.98 -18.50
C SER A 106 -13.15 12.21 -17.57
N GLY A 107 -14.18 12.39 -16.75
CA GLY A 107 -14.29 13.51 -15.82
C GLY A 107 -13.51 13.28 -14.53
N GLY A 108 -12.41 14.02 -14.33
CA GLY A 108 -11.59 14.05 -13.10
C GLY A 108 -10.74 12.79 -12.88
N ASP A 109 -11.29 11.61 -13.13
CA ASP A 109 -10.68 10.31 -12.82
C ASP A 109 -9.57 9.91 -13.83
N CYS A 110 -9.59 10.47 -15.04
CA CYS A 110 -8.57 10.24 -16.07
C CYS A 110 -7.25 10.95 -15.77
N GLU A 111 -7.27 12.17 -15.20
CA GLU A 111 -6.05 12.90 -14.85
C GLU A 111 -5.23 12.15 -13.80
N PHE A 112 -5.89 11.63 -12.76
CA PHE A 112 -5.25 10.83 -11.71
C PHE A 112 -4.63 9.53 -12.24
N LEU A 113 -5.31 8.84 -13.16
CA LEU A 113 -4.79 7.61 -13.78
C LEU A 113 -3.72 7.90 -14.82
N ILE A 114 -3.75 9.04 -15.50
CA ILE A 114 -2.68 9.49 -16.39
C ILE A 114 -1.43 9.78 -15.55
N GLN A 115 -1.53 10.51 -14.44
CA GLN A 115 -0.41 10.69 -13.51
C GLN A 115 0.12 9.34 -12.99
N TYR A 116 -0.77 8.47 -12.51
CA TYR A 116 -0.39 7.15 -11.96
C TYR A 116 0.25 6.24 -13.02
N ASN A 117 -0.28 6.21 -14.25
CA ASN A 117 0.28 5.40 -15.32
C ASN A 117 1.58 6.01 -15.87
N ILE A 118 1.70 7.33 -16.05
CA ILE A 118 2.96 7.99 -16.41
C ILE A 118 4.05 7.63 -15.40
N LEU A 119 3.77 7.77 -14.10
CA LEU A 119 4.68 7.38 -13.01
C LEU A 119 4.97 5.87 -12.95
N LYS A 120 4.11 5.03 -13.54
CA LYS A 120 4.32 3.57 -13.63
C LYS A 120 5.10 3.18 -14.90
N TYR A 121 4.98 3.93 -15.99
CA TYR A 121 5.72 3.72 -17.23
C TYR A 121 7.16 4.24 -17.13
N GLU A 122 7.44 5.26 -16.32
CA GLU A 122 8.81 5.66 -15.97
C GLU A 122 9.55 4.57 -15.16
N LYS A 123 8.84 3.65 -14.49
CA LYS A 123 9.41 2.51 -13.73
C LYS A 123 9.90 1.33 -14.60
N LYS A 124 9.95 1.47 -15.93
CA LYS A 124 10.35 0.41 -16.87
C LYS A 124 11.62 0.71 -17.69
N SER A 125 12.31 1.82 -17.42
CA SER A 125 13.61 2.12 -18.03
C SER A 125 14.76 1.84 -17.07
#